data_AF-A0A7C9TPM3-F1
#
_entry.id   AF-A0A7C9TPM3-F1
#
_cell.length_a   1.000
_cell.length_b   1.000
_cell.length_c   1.000
_cell.angle_alpha   90.00
_cell.angle_beta   90.00
_cell.angle_gamma   90.00
#
_symmetry.space_group_name_H-M   'P 1'
#
loop_
_entity.id
_entity.type
_entity.pdbx_description
1 polymer ?
#
loop_
_entity_poly.entity_id
_entity_poly.type
_entity_poly.pdbx_seq_one_letter_code
_entity_poly.pdbx_strand_id
1 'polypeptide(L)'
;MLLRIRRHLDRSDDRGAALVGVIAVMAVGLIVCALVLSSVVAGFSFSRTTRASIQSQAAADAGVAAARVGLFTFGNCVLQPTPGVYASSGTPNYSAVIQVLSGGAWVNGCPAVANMTPQVRILSTGTAPGPSGNGTTAKVEAIYNYLWPGVTPSGVAVYLYAGGIVQANSSMDMSESPGAGLVVKKGNLVCGKNNTVINGDIVVDGNLDLGSNSCAINGNAWVSGAVTLGSKGNVSENLSSSSVTPNPPGKQVGGTYTQSGVLPSTPNWVDIPYTPSDWVDSLGTPYEVKTLSGSSCTQYGGSTGGTIPGNPIIINALACTNGIQVTNNTTFKLTSDVVFFAPMFSWGSINQLNFASADGAGHHVWFVTPDNTADGKPTCASGEGDFAVNNSFQIQAPIDAMLYTPCSFSGKNGYTWRGQLYAGGYSDLENNPTYSFTSVGIAGYDLTAGQKSTTILTPQIGTVISNRNVAG
;
A
#
# COMPACT_ATOMS: atom_id res chain seq x y z
N MET A 1 -77.70 -85.07 60.11
CA MET A 1 -77.31 -83.97 61.01
C MET A 1 -76.38 -83.04 60.24
N LEU A 2 -76.88 -81.84 59.91
CA LEU A 2 -76.18 -80.55 59.72
C LEU A 2 -75.09 -80.33 58.63
N LEU A 3 -75.37 -79.29 57.82
CA LEU A 3 -74.48 -78.25 57.24
C LEU A 3 -73.55 -78.70 56.08
N ARG A 4 -73.23 -77.89 55.04
CA ARG A 4 -73.11 -76.43 54.94
C ARG A 4 -73.01 -75.99 53.47
N ILE A 5 -73.53 -74.80 53.20
CA ILE A 5 -73.42 -73.99 51.97
C ILE A 5 -71.97 -73.45 51.80
N ARG A 6 -71.42 -73.41 50.58
CA ARG A 6 -71.08 -72.19 49.76
C ARG A 6 -69.85 -72.34 48.82
N ARG A 7 -70.09 -71.92 47.57
CA ARG A 7 -69.21 -71.27 46.57
C ARG A 7 -67.98 -72.02 46.04
N HIS A 8 -68.03 -72.33 44.75
CA HIS A 8 -66.87 -72.13 43.89
C HIS A 8 -67.26 -71.33 42.64
N LEU A 9 -66.43 -70.32 42.37
CA LEU A 9 -66.49 -69.36 41.28
C LEU A 9 -66.28 -70.03 39.93
N ASP A 10 -67.01 -69.52 38.93
CA ASP A 10 -66.82 -69.81 37.52
C ASP A 10 -65.39 -69.55 37.06
N ARG A 11 -64.89 -70.48 36.26
CA ARG A 11 -63.57 -70.51 35.65
C ARG A 11 -63.73 -69.95 34.23
N SER A 12 -63.38 -68.68 34.03
CA SER A 12 -63.41 -68.05 32.71
C SER A 12 -62.31 -68.59 31.80
N ASP A 13 -62.65 -68.85 30.55
CA ASP A 13 -61.78 -69.33 29.46
C ASP A 13 -60.70 -68.30 29.06
N ASP A 14 -59.43 -68.57 29.37
CA ASP A 14 -58.27 -67.74 28.96
C ASP A 14 -57.68 -68.10 27.59
N ARG A 15 -58.29 -69.05 26.85
CA ARG A 15 -57.72 -69.58 25.58
C ARG A 15 -57.77 -68.58 24.41
N GLY A 16 -58.64 -67.57 24.45
CA GLY A 16 -58.66 -66.46 23.48
C GLY A 16 -57.70 -65.31 23.82
N ALA A 17 -57.44 -65.08 25.10
CA ALA A 17 -56.59 -63.98 25.57
C ALA A 17 -55.10 -64.20 25.23
N ALA A 18 -54.64 -65.46 25.24
CA ALA A 18 -53.26 -65.80 24.91
C ALA A 18 -52.89 -65.47 23.44
N LEU A 19 -53.79 -65.72 22.49
CA LEU A 19 -53.55 -65.43 21.06
C LEU A 19 -53.55 -63.93 20.79
N VAL A 20 -54.46 -63.18 21.43
CA VAL A 20 -54.50 -61.71 21.36
C VAL A 20 -53.24 -61.09 21.98
N GLY A 21 -52.73 -61.65 23.08
CA GLY A 21 -51.47 -61.22 23.70
C GLY A 21 -50.26 -61.40 22.80
N VAL A 22 -50.14 -62.53 22.10
CA VAL A 22 -49.02 -62.79 21.16
C VAL A 22 -49.09 -61.86 19.94
N ILE A 23 -50.28 -61.64 19.38
CA ILE A 23 -50.47 -60.71 18.25
C ILE A 23 -50.15 -59.27 18.67
N ALA A 24 -50.55 -58.86 19.88
CA ALA A 24 -50.22 -57.54 20.42
C ALA A 24 -48.70 -57.35 20.59
N VAL A 25 -48.00 -58.36 21.12
CA VAL A 25 -46.53 -58.32 21.27
C VAL A 25 -45.82 -58.31 19.92
N MET A 26 -46.29 -59.09 18.94
CA MET A 26 -45.76 -59.05 17.57
C MET A 26 -46.01 -57.70 16.89
N ALA A 27 -47.20 -57.10 17.06
CA ALA A 27 -47.51 -55.79 16.52
C ALA A 27 -46.62 -54.70 17.13
N VAL A 28 -46.40 -54.73 18.45
CA VAL A 28 -45.47 -53.82 19.13
C VAL A 28 -44.03 -54.05 18.65
N GLY A 29 -43.61 -55.31 18.49
CA GLY A 29 -42.29 -55.65 17.95
C GLY A 29 -42.06 -55.10 16.54
N LEU A 30 -43.07 -55.19 15.66
CA LEU A 30 -43.01 -54.62 14.30
C LEU A 30 -42.94 -53.10 14.32
N ILE A 31 -43.71 -52.43 15.18
CA ILE A 31 -43.65 -50.97 15.34
C ILE A 31 -42.27 -50.54 15.82
N VAL A 32 -41.71 -51.22 16.83
CA VAL A 32 -40.37 -50.92 17.34
C VAL A 32 -39.30 -51.14 16.26
N CYS A 33 -39.36 -52.26 15.53
CA CYS A 33 -38.43 -52.52 14.42
C CYS A 33 -38.53 -51.46 13.31
N ALA A 34 -39.74 -51.01 12.95
CA ALA A 34 -39.93 -49.96 11.96
C ALA A 34 -39.35 -48.61 12.42
N LEU A 35 -39.49 -48.27 13.71
CA LEU A 35 -38.91 -47.05 14.28
C LEU A 35 -37.37 -47.11 14.29
N VAL A 36 -36.79 -48.25 14.66
CA VAL A 36 -35.32 -48.45 14.63
C VAL A 36 -34.79 -48.32 13.20
N LEU A 37 -35.42 -48.98 12.22
CA LEU A 37 -35.03 -48.88 10.81
C LEU A 37 -35.13 -47.44 10.29
N SER A 38 -36.20 -46.71 10.66
CA SER A 38 -36.35 -45.29 10.31
C SER A 38 -35.22 -44.43 10.89
N SER A 39 -34.86 -44.65 12.15
CA SER A 39 -33.75 -43.93 12.80
C SER A 39 -32.39 -44.20 12.15
N VAL A 40 -32.14 -45.44 11.70
CA VAL A 40 -30.90 -45.82 11.01
C VAL A 40 -30.83 -45.18 9.63
N VAL A 41 -31.94 -45.18 8.87
CA VAL A 41 -32.01 -44.52 7.56
C VAL A 41 -31.83 -43.00 7.69
N ALA A 42 -32.44 -42.37 8.69
CA ALA A 42 -32.24 -40.97 9.00
C ALA A 42 -30.77 -40.67 9.35
N GLY A 43 -30.13 -41.51 10.16
CA GLY A 43 -28.71 -41.40 10.53
C GLY A 43 -27.77 -41.52 9.33
N PHE A 44 -28.02 -42.45 8.42
CA PHE A 44 -27.24 -42.58 7.17
C PHE A 44 -27.45 -41.40 6.23
N SER A 45 -28.69 -40.89 6.12
CA SER A 45 -28.99 -39.71 5.29
C SER A 45 -28.29 -38.46 5.81
N PHE A 46 -28.36 -38.21 7.13
CA PHE A 46 -27.65 -37.11 7.78
C PHE A 46 -26.14 -37.24 7.59
N SER A 47 -25.57 -38.42 7.82
CA SER A 47 -24.13 -38.66 7.66
C SER A 47 -23.66 -38.44 6.22
N ARG A 48 -24.44 -38.86 5.22
CA ARG A 48 -24.13 -38.65 3.80
C ARG A 48 -24.20 -37.17 3.42
N THR A 49 -25.20 -36.44 3.91
CA THR A 49 -25.35 -34.99 3.67
C THR A 49 -24.22 -34.19 4.31
N THR A 50 -23.87 -34.49 5.56
CA THR A 50 -22.74 -33.86 6.26
C THR A 50 -21.42 -34.15 5.54
N ARG A 51 -21.20 -35.41 5.12
CA ARG A 51 -20.01 -35.77 4.33
C ARG A 51 -19.96 -34.99 3.01
N ALA A 52 -21.08 -34.91 2.28
CA ALA A 52 -21.16 -34.18 1.02
C ALA A 52 -20.89 -32.68 1.22
N SER A 53 -21.40 -32.07 2.31
CA SER A 53 -21.15 -30.66 2.65
C SER A 53 -19.68 -30.39 2.97
N ILE A 54 -19.03 -31.24 3.76
CA ILE A 54 -17.59 -31.12 4.05
C ILE A 54 -16.76 -31.33 2.77
N GLN A 55 -17.14 -32.29 1.92
CA GLN A 55 -16.46 -32.53 0.65
C GLN A 55 -16.62 -31.37 -0.32
N SER A 56 -17.81 -30.77 -0.42
CA SER A 56 -18.03 -29.61 -1.30
C SER A 56 -17.27 -28.39 -0.80
N GLN A 57 -17.18 -28.20 0.52
CA GLN A 57 -16.37 -27.15 1.12
C GLN A 57 -14.88 -27.34 0.83
N ALA A 58 -14.35 -28.54 1.11
CA ALA A 58 -12.96 -28.87 0.83
C ALA A 58 -12.62 -28.74 -0.68
N ALA A 59 -13.56 -29.08 -1.56
CA ALA A 59 -13.39 -28.87 -2.99
C ALA A 59 -13.37 -27.37 -3.36
N ALA A 60 -14.20 -26.54 -2.72
CA ALA A 60 -14.17 -25.10 -2.93
C ALA A 60 -12.82 -24.49 -2.48
N ASP A 61 -12.32 -24.91 -1.31
CA ASP A 61 -11.00 -24.50 -0.80
C ASP A 61 -9.86 -24.94 -1.73
N ALA A 62 -9.95 -26.16 -2.29
CA ALA A 62 -9.00 -26.64 -3.30
C ALA A 62 -9.00 -25.76 -4.55
N GLY A 63 -10.17 -25.29 -5.00
CA GLY A 63 -10.28 -24.36 -6.12
C GLY A 63 -9.64 -22.99 -5.82
N VAL A 64 -9.81 -22.47 -4.60
CA VAL A 64 -9.10 -21.25 -4.17
C VAL A 64 -7.59 -21.46 -4.20
N ALA A 65 -7.10 -22.59 -3.70
CA ALA A 65 -5.68 -22.92 -3.71
C ALA A 65 -5.13 -23.06 -5.13
N ALA A 66 -5.83 -23.75 -6.03
CA ALA A 66 -5.42 -23.91 -7.43
C ALA A 66 -5.34 -22.56 -8.16
N ALA A 67 -6.38 -21.73 -8.00
CA ALA A 67 -6.42 -20.39 -8.56
C ALA A 67 -5.31 -19.49 -8.01
N ARG A 68 -5.03 -19.57 -6.71
CA ARG A 68 -3.93 -18.84 -6.06
C ARG A 68 -2.58 -19.24 -6.63
N VAL A 69 -2.31 -20.54 -6.77
CA VAL A 69 -1.07 -21.04 -7.37
C VAL A 69 -0.92 -20.58 -8.82
N GLY A 70 -2.01 -20.61 -9.60
CA GLY A 70 -2.01 -20.08 -10.96
C GLY A 70 -1.67 -18.59 -11.02
N LEU A 71 -2.20 -17.79 -10.09
CA LEU A 71 -1.91 -16.35 -9.99
C LEU A 71 -0.50 -16.00 -9.50
N PHE A 72 0.28 -16.95 -8.99
CA PHE A 72 1.72 -16.75 -8.76
C PHE A 72 2.54 -16.81 -10.07
N THR A 73 1.99 -17.41 -11.13
CA THR A 73 2.64 -17.46 -12.45
C THR A 73 2.00 -16.44 -13.37
N PHE A 74 2.74 -15.37 -13.69
CA PHE A 74 2.23 -14.33 -14.58
C PHE A 74 1.77 -14.90 -15.93
N GLY A 75 0.62 -14.43 -16.41
CA GLY A 75 0.00 -14.92 -17.64
C GLY A 75 -0.81 -16.22 -17.52
N ASN A 76 -0.60 -17.04 -16.49
CA ASN A 76 -1.29 -18.34 -16.36
C ASN A 76 -2.82 -18.20 -16.31
N CYS A 77 -3.32 -17.16 -15.64
CA CYS A 77 -4.74 -16.86 -15.56
C CYS A 77 -5.40 -16.68 -16.95
N VAL A 78 -4.69 -16.02 -17.88
CA VAL A 78 -5.17 -15.76 -19.24
C VAL A 78 -5.04 -17.02 -20.10
N LEU A 79 -4.06 -17.87 -19.81
CA LEU A 79 -3.80 -19.13 -20.50
C LEU A 79 -4.71 -20.29 -20.07
N GLN A 80 -5.58 -20.08 -19.08
CA GLN A 80 -6.60 -21.08 -18.73
C GLN A 80 -7.54 -21.32 -19.93
N PRO A 81 -8.09 -22.54 -20.10
CA PRO A 81 -9.00 -22.85 -21.22
C PRO A 81 -10.17 -21.87 -21.34
N THR A 82 -10.68 -21.42 -20.19
CA THR A 82 -11.52 -20.23 -20.07
C THR A 82 -10.73 -19.20 -19.26
N PRO A 83 -10.34 -18.05 -19.84
CA PRO A 83 -9.55 -17.05 -19.14
C PRO A 83 -10.17 -16.66 -17.78
N GLY A 84 -9.37 -16.69 -16.72
CA GLY A 84 -9.81 -16.37 -15.37
C GLY A 84 -10.61 -17.46 -14.67
N VAL A 85 -10.70 -18.68 -15.21
CA VAL A 85 -11.40 -19.80 -14.57
C VAL A 85 -10.46 -20.99 -14.37
N TYR A 86 -10.33 -21.43 -13.13
CA TYR A 86 -9.61 -22.64 -12.74
C TYR A 86 -10.64 -23.70 -12.37
N ALA A 87 -10.75 -24.76 -13.17
CA ALA A 87 -11.74 -25.80 -12.96
C ALA A 87 -11.10 -27.20 -12.93
N SER A 88 -11.67 -28.07 -12.11
CA SER A 88 -11.38 -29.50 -12.09
C SER A 88 -12.71 -30.26 -12.11
N SER A 89 -12.85 -31.21 -13.02
CA SER A 89 -14.00 -32.13 -13.08
C SER A 89 -13.76 -33.43 -12.30
N GLY A 90 -12.56 -33.61 -11.75
CA GLY A 90 -12.14 -34.80 -11.00
C GLY A 90 -12.54 -34.75 -9.52
N THR A 91 -11.82 -35.48 -8.68
CA THR A 91 -11.91 -35.35 -7.21
C THR A 91 -10.65 -34.66 -6.70
N PRO A 92 -10.73 -33.41 -6.18
CA PRO A 92 -11.94 -32.59 -5.96
C PRO A 92 -12.52 -31.95 -7.24
N ASN A 93 -13.85 -31.75 -7.27
CA ASN A 93 -14.58 -31.07 -8.34
C ASN A 93 -14.85 -29.61 -7.92
N TYR A 94 -14.28 -28.66 -8.65
CA TYR A 94 -14.40 -27.24 -8.35
C TYR A 94 -14.40 -26.37 -9.61
N SER A 95 -14.93 -25.16 -9.47
CA SER A 95 -14.80 -24.07 -10.44
C SER A 95 -14.51 -22.77 -9.69
N ALA A 96 -13.30 -22.25 -9.87
CA ALA A 96 -12.83 -21.01 -9.26
C ALA A 96 -12.68 -19.91 -10.30
N VAL A 97 -13.39 -18.80 -10.09
CA VAL A 97 -13.42 -17.64 -11.00
C VAL A 97 -12.62 -16.50 -10.36
N ILE A 98 -11.70 -15.93 -11.14
CA ILE A 98 -10.95 -14.73 -10.76
C ILE A 98 -11.75 -13.48 -11.10
N GLN A 99 -11.78 -12.56 -10.15
CA GLN A 99 -12.39 -11.26 -10.27
C GLN A 99 -11.41 -10.17 -9.84
N VAL A 100 -11.39 -9.07 -10.57
CA VAL A 100 -10.56 -7.90 -10.29
C VAL A 100 -11.44 -6.73 -9.88
N LEU A 101 -10.93 -5.86 -9.01
CA LEU A 101 -11.65 -4.65 -8.60
C LEU A 101 -11.45 -3.55 -9.64
N SER A 102 -12.53 -3.12 -10.30
CA SER A 102 -12.51 -2.05 -11.30
C SER A 102 -13.70 -1.11 -11.09
N GLY A 103 -13.44 0.19 -10.92
CA GLY A 103 -14.50 1.18 -10.68
C GLY A 103 -15.33 0.92 -9.42
N GLY A 104 -14.74 0.29 -8.40
CA GLY A 104 -15.44 -0.09 -7.16
C GLY A 104 -16.29 -1.37 -7.25
N ALA A 105 -16.34 -2.03 -8.41
CA ALA A 105 -17.07 -3.29 -8.60
C ALA A 105 -16.12 -4.45 -8.94
N TRP A 106 -16.51 -5.65 -8.53
CA TRP A 106 -15.79 -6.88 -8.88
C TRP A 106 -16.20 -7.35 -10.27
N VAL A 107 -15.25 -7.42 -11.19
CA VAL A 107 -15.45 -7.82 -12.58
C VAL A 107 -14.69 -9.11 -12.85
N ASN A 108 -15.32 -10.07 -13.54
CA ASN A 108 -14.65 -11.30 -13.96
C ASN A 108 -13.50 -10.96 -14.92
N GLY A 109 -12.31 -11.46 -14.63
CA GLY A 109 -11.15 -11.20 -15.46
C GLY A 109 -9.84 -11.45 -14.73
N CYS A 110 -8.78 -11.53 -15.50
CA CYS A 110 -7.42 -11.65 -14.97
C CYS A 110 -6.83 -10.27 -14.67
N PRO A 111 -5.93 -10.15 -13.69
CA PRO A 111 -5.15 -8.93 -13.48
C PRO A 111 -4.39 -8.55 -14.74
N ALA A 112 -4.51 -7.29 -15.15
CA ALA A 112 -3.84 -6.75 -16.33
C ALA A 112 -3.13 -5.44 -16.00
N VAL A 113 -1.96 -5.23 -16.61
CA VAL A 113 -1.13 -4.03 -16.39
C VAL A 113 -1.85 -2.72 -16.70
N ALA A 114 -2.82 -2.74 -17.63
CA ALA A 114 -3.58 -1.54 -17.98
C ALA A 114 -4.40 -0.96 -16.82
N ASN A 115 -4.78 -1.80 -15.83
CA ASN A 115 -5.67 -1.40 -14.74
C ASN A 115 -5.05 -1.59 -13.35
N MET A 116 -3.76 -1.97 -13.26
CA MET A 116 -2.95 -2.22 -12.05
C MET A 116 -3.77 -2.45 -10.76
N THR A 117 -4.64 -3.46 -10.76
CA THR A 117 -5.65 -3.57 -9.71
C THR A 117 -4.98 -3.98 -8.40
N PRO A 118 -5.26 -3.29 -7.28
CA PRO A 118 -4.60 -3.56 -6.01
C PRO A 118 -5.10 -4.85 -5.34
N GLN A 119 -6.26 -5.34 -5.75
CA GLN A 119 -6.92 -6.49 -5.13
C GLN A 119 -7.49 -7.45 -6.17
N VAL A 120 -7.45 -8.73 -5.84
CA VAL A 120 -8.06 -9.82 -6.59
C VAL A 120 -8.95 -10.65 -5.68
N ARG A 121 -10.06 -11.11 -6.24
CA ARG A 121 -11.02 -11.97 -5.57
C ARG A 121 -11.09 -13.30 -6.31
N ILE A 122 -10.99 -14.37 -5.55
CA ILE A 122 -11.18 -15.74 -6.02
C ILE A 122 -12.52 -16.23 -5.48
N LEU A 123 -13.47 -16.48 -6.36
CA LEU A 123 -14.75 -17.06 -6.01
C LEU A 123 -14.78 -18.52 -6.49
N SER A 124 -14.69 -19.45 -5.54
CA SER A 124 -14.63 -20.89 -5.82
C SER A 124 -15.92 -21.58 -5.43
N THR A 125 -16.47 -22.37 -6.35
CA THR A 125 -17.61 -23.26 -6.12
C THR A 125 -17.12 -24.70 -6.15
N GLY A 126 -17.19 -25.39 -5.02
CA GLY A 126 -16.88 -26.82 -4.91
C GLY A 126 -18.14 -27.66 -4.98
N THR A 127 -18.07 -28.82 -5.65
CA THR A 127 -19.20 -29.73 -5.81
C THR A 127 -18.83 -31.12 -5.31
N ALA A 128 -19.72 -31.73 -4.51
CA ALA A 128 -19.59 -33.11 -4.05
C ALA A 128 -20.82 -33.95 -4.48
N PRO A 129 -20.68 -35.26 -4.70
CA PRO A 129 -21.81 -36.14 -4.98
C PRO A 129 -22.76 -36.17 -3.78
N GLY A 130 -24.02 -35.78 -3.97
CA GLY A 130 -25.02 -35.83 -2.91
C GLY A 130 -25.74 -37.19 -2.81
N PRO A 131 -26.55 -37.40 -1.78
CA PRO A 131 -27.20 -38.69 -1.47
C PRO A 131 -28.15 -39.22 -2.56
N SER A 132 -28.64 -38.34 -3.45
CA SER A 132 -29.61 -38.62 -4.52
C SER A 132 -29.07 -38.42 -5.94
N GLY A 133 -27.75 -38.24 -6.11
CA GLY A 133 -27.13 -37.88 -7.39
C GLY A 133 -27.16 -36.38 -7.69
N ASN A 134 -27.93 -35.59 -6.95
CA ASN A 134 -27.83 -34.12 -6.99
C ASN A 134 -26.57 -33.68 -6.23
N GLY A 135 -25.71 -32.90 -6.88
CA GLY A 135 -24.47 -32.41 -6.25
C GLY A 135 -24.75 -31.44 -5.09
N THR A 136 -24.04 -31.60 -3.98
CA THR A 136 -23.98 -30.58 -2.92
C THR A 136 -22.91 -29.57 -3.30
N THR A 137 -23.24 -28.28 -3.25
CA THR A 137 -22.31 -27.20 -3.60
C THR A 137 -21.96 -26.35 -2.38
N ALA A 138 -20.71 -25.90 -2.30
CA ALA A 138 -20.28 -24.88 -1.36
C ALA A 138 -19.52 -23.78 -2.11
N LYS A 139 -19.61 -22.54 -1.63
CA LYS A 139 -18.91 -21.39 -2.22
C LYS A 139 -17.98 -20.75 -1.21
N VAL A 140 -16.75 -20.50 -1.64
CA VAL A 140 -15.70 -19.83 -0.86
C VAL A 140 -15.23 -18.61 -1.62
N GLU A 141 -15.14 -17.50 -0.90
CA GLU A 141 -14.57 -16.25 -1.40
C GLU A 141 -13.27 -15.96 -0.65
N ALA A 142 -12.20 -15.75 -1.41
CA ALA A 142 -10.94 -15.29 -0.88
C ALA A 142 -10.46 -14.04 -1.62
N ILE A 143 -10.18 -12.97 -0.87
CA ILE A 143 -9.68 -11.69 -1.39
C ILE A 143 -8.22 -11.56 -0.99
N TYR A 144 -7.38 -11.22 -1.96
CA TYR A 144 -5.94 -11.05 -1.80
C TYR A 144 -5.52 -9.67 -2.30
N ASN A 145 -4.44 -9.14 -1.73
CA ASN A 145 -3.68 -8.09 -2.40
C ASN A 145 -3.06 -8.66 -3.67
N TYR A 146 -2.92 -7.84 -4.70
CA TYR A 146 -2.17 -8.20 -5.91
C TYR A 146 -0.99 -7.25 -6.06
N LEU A 147 0.19 -7.82 -6.19
CA LEU A 147 1.43 -7.09 -6.17
C LEU A 147 1.95 -6.93 -7.59
N TRP A 148 2.25 -5.69 -7.96
CA TRP A 148 2.85 -5.34 -9.24
C TRP A 148 4.33 -5.04 -9.06
N PRO A 149 5.19 -5.47 -10.00
CA PRO A 149 6.56 -5.01 -10.11
C PRO A 149 6.64 -3.48 -10.26
N GLY A 150 7.80 -2.96 -9.89
CA GLY A 150 8.16 -1.55 -10.04
C GLY A 150 8.11 -0.77 -8.73
N VAL A 151 8.11 0.56 -8.87
CA VAL A 151 8.17 1.46 -7.72
C VAL A 151 6.82 1.52 -7.05
N THR A 152 6.78 1.23 -5.75
CA THR A 152 5.57 1.36 -4.93
C THR A 152 5.59 2.71 -4.22
N PRO A 153 4.54 3.54 -4.36
CA PRO A 153 4.42 4.80 -3.62
C PRO A 153 4.49 4.56 -2.10
N SER A 154 5.37 5.29 -1.42
CA SER A 154 5.56 5.22 0.03
C SER A 154 6.22 6.48 0.57
N GLY A 155 6.23 6.66 1.89
CA GLY A 155 6.85 7.79 2.56
C GLY A 155 5.92 8.99 2.73
N VAL A 156 6.45 10.00 3.43
CA VAL A 156 5.80 11.29 3.65
C VAL A 156 6.09 12.25 2.49
N ALA A 157 5.44 13.41 2.47
CA ALA A 157 5.68 14.44 1.46
C ALA A 157 7.10 15.02 1.54
N VAL A 158 7.49 15.54 2.71
CA VAL A 158 8.83 16.11 2.93
C VAL A 158 9.45 15.47 4.17
N TYR A 159 10.55 14.74 3.97
CA TYR A 159 11.36 14.17 5.02
C TYR A 159 12.71 14.90 5.07
N LEU A 160 13.00 15.56 6.19
CA LEU A 160 14.26 16.24 6.45
C LEU A 160 14.95 15.59 7.65
N TYR A 161 16.12 14.99 7.45
CA TYR A 161 16.79 14.33 8.57
C TYR A 161 17.40 15.37 9.52
N ALA A 162 18.21 16.31 9.04
CA ALA A 162 18.93 17.29 9.87
C ALA A 162 18.16 18.59 10.19
N GLY A 163 16.89 18.68 9.80
CA GLY A 163 16.09 19.91 9.91
C GLY A 163 16.15 20.79 8.67
N GLY A 164 15.61 22.01 8.79
CA GLY A 164 15.58 22.93 7.66
C GLY A 164 14.81 24.22 7.91
N ILE A 165 14.69 24.99 6.84
CA ILE A 165 13.97 26.26 6.80
C ILE A 165 12.92 26.20 5.71
N VAL A 166 11.69 26.59 6.05
CA VAL A 166 10.59 26.80 5.11
C VAL A 166 10.07 28.21 5.31
N GLN A 167 10.45 29.16 4.46
CA GLN A 167 10.14 30.57 4.74
C GLN A 167 10.00 31.45 3.49
N ALA A 168 9.64 32.72 3.69
CA ALA A 168 9.55 33.75 2.67
C ALA A 168 8.54 33.44 1.55
N ASN A 169 7.25 33.50 1.88
CA ASN A 169 6.08 33.26 1.04
C ASN A 169 6.04 31.85 0.44
N SER A 170 6.57 30.86 1.16
CA SER A 170 6.51 29.47 0.75
C SER A 170 5.08 28.94 0.87
N SER A 171 4.61 28.23 -0.16
CA SER A 171 3.30 27.57 -0.16
C SER A 171 3.50 26.06 -0.33
N MET A 172 3.30 25.33 0.76
CA MET A 172 3.46 23.87 0.79
C MET A 172 2.09 23.21 0.91
N ASP A 173 1.67 22.46 -0.11
CA ASP A 173 0.49 21.60 -0.05
C ASP A 173 0.89 20.13 0.10
N MET A 174 0.60 19.60 1.28
CA MET A 174 1.01 18.28 1.76
C MET A 174 -0.17 17.55 2.41
N SER A 175 -1.39 18.04 2.15
CA SER A 175 -2.63 17.59 2.79
C SER A 175 -3.02 16.14 2.43
N GLU A 176 -2.55 15.65 1.28
CA GLU A 176 -2.76 14.28 0.83
C GLU A 176 -1.67 13.29 1.30
N SER A 177 -0.68 13.74 2.09
CA SER A 177 0.39 12.89 2.63
C SER A 177 -0.16 11.82 3.57
N PRO A 178 0.32 10.56 3.49
CA PRO A 178 -0.06 9.53 4.45
C PRO A 178 0.55 9.87 5.83
N GLY A 179 -0.28 10.36 6.75
CA GLY A 179 0.14 10.78 8.08
C GLY A 179 0.66 12.22 8.10
N ALA A 180 1.82 12.46 8.73
CA ALA A 180 2.43 13.79 8.71
C ALA A 180 2.89 14.12 7.28
N GLY A 181 2.61 15.35 6.84
CA GLY A 181 3.17 15.89 5.61
C GLY A 181 4.66 16.10 5.73
N LEU A 182 5.08 16.89 6.73
CA LEU A 182 6.47 17.27 6.93
C LEU A 182 7.04 16.58 8.17
N VAL A 183 8.14 15.87 8.00
CA VAL A 183 8.85 15.22 9.09
C VAL A 183 10.28 15.76 9.18
N VAL A 184 10.63 16.33 10.33
CA VAL A 184 12.01 16.61 10.71
C VAL A 184 12.46 15.56 11.71
N LYS A 185 13.41 14.70 11.32
CA LYS A 185 13.82 13.55 12.16
C LYS A 185 14.79 13.92 13.27
N LYS A 186 15.69 14.87 13.05
CA LYS A 186 16.68 15.37 14.00
C LYS A 186 17.07 16.79 13.66
N GLY A 187 16.48 17.77 14.34
CA GLY A 187 16.86 19.16 14.15
C GLY A 187 15.67 20.10 14.21
N ASN A 188 15.95 21.37 13.94
CA ASN A 188 14.95 22.41 14.07
C ASN A 188 14.27 22.68 12.73
N LEU A 189 13.01 23.07 12.79
CA LEU A 189 12.28 23.65 11.67
C LEU A 189 12.10 25.14 11.90
N VAL A 190 12.59 25.96 10.97
CA VAL A 190 12.42 27.41 11.01
C VAL A 190 11.44 27.82 9.93
N CYS A 191 10.38 28.50 10.34
CA CYS A 191 9.35 29.09 9.49
C CYS A 191 9.08 30.53 9.93
N GLY A 192 10.11 31.38 9.91
CA GLY A 192 10.05 32.68 10.59
C GLY A 192 9.71 33.89 9.72
N LYS A 193 9.57 33.72 8.40
CA LYS A 193 9.51 34.86 7.45
C LYS A 193 8.35 34.78 6.47
N ASN A 194 7.74 35.96 6.26
CA ASN A 194 6.75 36.35 5.26
C ASN A 194 5.71 35.27 4.89
N ASN A 195 4.52 35.29 5.48
CA ASN A 195 3.30 34.64 4.95
C ASN A 195 3.48 33.19 4.42
N THR A 196 4.30 32.39 5.10
CA THR A 196 4.52 31.00 4.69
C THR A 196 3.33 30.14 5.13
N VAL A 197 2.86 29.26 4.26
CA VAL A 197 1.73 28.37 4.53
C VAL A 197 2.16 26.93 4.32
N ILE A 198 1.92 26.09 5.32
CA ILE A 198 2.11 24.65 5.29
C ILE A 198 0.74 24.00 5.48
N ASN A 199 0.18 23.44 4.41
CA ASN A 199 -1.07 22.68 4.43
C ASN A 199 -0.76 21.21 4.70
N GLY A 200 -1.03 20.76 5.91
CA GLY A 200 -0.79 19.39 6.33
C GLY A 200 -0.22 19.33 7.73
N ASP A 201 -0.12 18.11 8.23
CA ASP A 201 0.41 17.81 9.55
C ASP A 201 1.94 17.83 9.57
N ILE A 202 2.55 18.22 10.68
CA ILE A 202 4.01 18.25 10.84
C ILE A 202 4.49 17.51 12.09
N VAL A 203 5.64 16.88 11.99
CA VAL A 203 6.35 16.26 13.12
C VAL A 203 7.79 16.76 13.14
N VAL A 204 8.24 17.33 14.26
CA VAL A 204 9.59 17.90 14.40
C VAL A 204 10.26 17.35 15.65
N ASP A 205 11.31 16.54 15.45
CA ASP A 205 12.20 16.13 16.54
C ASP A 205 13.32 17.17 16.76
N GLY A 206 12.92 18.25 17.42
CA GLY A 206 13.73 19.41 17.74
C GLY A 206 12.83 20.59 18.09
N ASN A 207 13.26 21.81 17.76
CA ASN A 207 12.48 23.02 18.01
C ASN A 207 11.77 23.50 16.74
N LEU A 208 10.62 24.14 16.93
CA LEU A 208 9.85 24.78 15.87
C LEU A 208 9.83 26.29 16.09
N ASP A 209 10.25 27.08 15.11
CA ASP A 209 10.18 28.54 15.17
C ASP A 209 9.31 29.09 14.04
N LEU A 210 8.09 29.52 14.35
CA LEU A 210 7.18 30.17 13.39
C LEU A 210 7.43 31.67 13.25
N GLY A 211 8.40 32.20 14.01
CA GLY A 211 8.82 33.60 14.03
C GLY A 211 7.68 34.61 14.16
N SER A 212 8.02 35.88 13.90
CA SER A 212 7.06 36.99 14.04
C SER A 212 6.27 37.30 12.76
N ASN A 213 6.56 36.65 11.63
CA ASN A 213 6.13 37.09 10.30
C ASN A 213 5.21 36.10 9.56
N SER A 214 4.14 35.67 10.25
CA SER A 214 2.96 34.98 9.67
C SER A 214 3.24 33.64 8.97
N CYS A 215 3.93 32.71 9.64
CA CYS A 215 3.87 31.31 9.24
C CYS A 215 2.61 30.61 9.77
N ALA A 216 1.87 29.95 8.89
CA ALA A 216 0.67 29.20 9.23
C ALA A 216 0.85 27.71 8.91
N ILE A 217 0.61 26.87 9.90
CA ILE A 217 0.46 25.42 9.74
C ILE A 217 -1.03 25.11 9.80
N ASN A 218 -1.61 24.65 8.69
CA ASN A 218 -3.05 24.37 8.58
C ASN A 218 -3.42 22.93 9.00
N GLY A 219 -2.56 22.27 9.75
CA GLY A 219 -2.78 20.94 10.33
C GLY A 219 -2.32 20.86 11.79
N ASN A 220 -2.10 19.64 12.27
CA ASN A 220 -1.54 19.35 13.58
C ASN A 220 -0.02 19.50 13.58
N ALA A 221 0.54 19.86 14.73
CA ALA A 221 1.98 19.94 14.93
C ALA A 221 2.41 19.16 16.18
N TRP A 222 3.33 18.20 16.00
CA TRP A 222 4.00 17.50 17.09
C TRP A 222 5.47 17.86 17.11
N VAL A 223 5.94 18.41 18.22
CA VAL A 223 7.31 18.94 18.37
C VAL A 223 7.92 18.35 19.64
N SER A 224 9.09 17.73 19.58
CA SER A 224 9.71 17.14 20.78
C SER A 224 10.25 18.20 21.73
N GLY A 225 10.73 19.32 21.18
CA GLY A 225 11.27 20.47 21.90
C GLY A 225 10.32 21.67 21.99
N ALA A 226 10.92 22.85 21.98
CA ALA A 226 10.22 24.11 22.18
C ALA A 226 9.62 24.67 20.89
N VAL A 227 8.46 25.32 21.02
CA VAL A 227 7.75 26.00 19.93
C VAL A 227 7.74 27.50 20.18
N THR A 228 8.23 28.29 19.21
CA THR A 228 8.12 29.75 19.22
C THR A 228 7.09 30.17 18.19
N LEU A 229 5.91 30.62 18.64
CA LEU A 229 4.82 31.07 17.76
C LEU A 229 5.01 32.52 17.28
N GLY A 230 5.86 33.30 17.98
CA GLY A 230 6.05 34.72 17.74
C GLY A 230 4.74 35.52 17.74
N SER A 231 4.67 36.64 17.00
CA SER A 231 3.49 37.52 17.01
C SER A 231 2.37 37.10 16.06
N LYS A 232 2.68 36.28 15.04
CA LYS A 232 1.75 35.94 13.95
C LYS A 232 1.82 34.47 13.51
N GLY A 233 2.70 33.66 14.10
CA GLY A 233 2.71 32.22 13.83
C GLY A 233 1.42 31.58 14.32
N ASN A 234 0.90 30.60 13.57
CA ASN A 234 -0.35 29.91 13.89
C ASN A 234 -0.27 28.42 13.55
N VAL A 235 -0.88 27.59 14.39
CA VAL A 235 -1.21 26.18 14.15
C VAL A 235 -2.73 26.07 14.17
N SER A 236 -3.35 25.74 13.04
CA SER A 236 -4.81 25.72 12.89
C SER A 236 -5.47 24.66 13.79
N GLU A 237 -4.82 23.50 13.96
CA GLU A 237 -5.35 22.38 14.72
C GLU A 237 -4.64 22.22 16.07
N ASN A 238 -4.27 20.99 16.45
CA ASN A 238 -3.65 20.71 17.74
C ASN A 238 -2.13 20.93 17.72
N LEU A 239 -1.59 21.36 18.86
CA LEU A 239 -0.16 21.51 19.09
C LEU A 239 0.28 20.64 20.26
N SER A 240 1.22 19.73 20.05
CA SER A 240 1.93 19.00 21.11
C SER A 240 3.39 19.46 21.15
N SER A 241 3.86 19.99 22.28
CA SER A 241 5.27 20.33 22.46
C SER A 241 5.75 20.31 23.91
N SER A 242 7.06 20.26 24.15
CA SER A 242 7.59 20.31 25.53
C SER A 242 7.33 21.65 26.21
N SER A 243 7.31 22.72 25.41
CA SER A 243 7.01 24.09 25.84
C SER A 243 6.65 24.95 24.64
N VAL A 244 5.79 25.94 24.84
CA VAL A 244 5.40 26.93 23.81
C VAL A 244 5.67 28.35 24.29
N THR A 245 6.02 29.25 23.38
CA THR A 245 6.15 30.69 23.65
C THR A 245 5.34 31.48 22.61
N PRO A 246 4.37 32.31 23.03
CA PRO A 246 3.96 32.57 24.42
C PRO A 246 3.23 31.37 25.07
N ASN A 247 3.24 31.29 26.40
CA ASN A 247 2.48 30.32 27.20
C ASN A 247 1.52 31.08 28.13
N PRO A 248 0.18 30.95 28.00
CA PRO A 248 -0.52 30.08 27.05
C PRO A 248 -0.41 30.58 25.59
N PRO A 249 -0.55 29.69 24.59
CA PRO A 249 -0.43 30.05 23.16
C PRO A 249 -1.60 30.91 22.64
N GLY A 250 -2.67 31.09 23.42
CA GLY A 250 -3.80 31.94 23.05
C GLY A 250 -4.48 31.48 21.76
N LYS A 251 -4.79 32.41 20.86
CA LYS A 251 -5.49 32.14 19.58
C LYS A 251 -4.57 31.64 18.45
N GLN A 252 -3.27 31.47 18.73
CA GLN A 252 -2.29 30.99 17.75
C GLN A 252 -2.27 29.45 17.64
N VAL A 253 -3.08 28.77 18.44
CA VAL A 253 -3.40 27.35 18.31
C VAL A 253 -4.91 27.27 18.25
N GLY A 254 -5.47 26.81 17.13
CA GLY A 254 -6.92 26.73 16.94
C GLY A 254 -7.56 25.55 17.68
N GLY A 255 -6.81 24.46 17.85
CA GLY A 255 -7.19 23.27 18.61
C GLY A 255 -6.62 23.25 20.04
N THR A 256 -6.27 22.05 20.50
CA THR A 256 -5.74 21.83 21.86
C THR A 256 -4.22 21.94 21.89
N TYR A 257 -3.70 22.73 22.83
CA TYR A 257 -2.29 22.67 23.22
C TYR A 257 -2.07 21.59 24.29
N THR A 258 -1.21 20.63 24.00
CA THR A 258 -0.76 19.59 24.93
C THR A 258 0.72 19.80 25.23
N GLN A 259 1.06 20.00 26.51
CA GLN A 259 2.45 20.05 26.94
C GLN A 259 3.04 18.64 27.03
N SER A 260 3.58 18.14 25.92
CA SER A 260 4.17 16.82 25.78
C SER A 260 5.23 16.84 24.68
N GLY A 261 6.44 16.35 25.00
CA GLY A 261 7.51 16.13 24.02
C GLY A 261 7.42 14.76 23.32
N VAL A 262 6.31 14.03 23.49
CA VAL A 262 6.11 12.72 22.84
C VAL A 262 5.69 12.93 21.39
N LEU A 263 6.44 12.31 20.48
CA LEU A 263 6.16 12.35 19.05
C LEU A 263 5.42 11.07 18.58
N PRO A 264 4.57 11.17 17.54
CA PRO A 264 4.15 10.01 16.76
C PRO A 264 5.35 9.26 16.17
N SER A 265 5.18 7.97 15.87
CA SER A 265 6.22 7.19 15.21
C SER A 265 6.54 7.78 13.83
N THR A 266 7.80 8.15 13.61
CA THR A 266 8.31 8.63 12.32
C THR A 266 9.24 7.61 11.68
N PRO A 267 9.30 7.54 10.34
CA PRO A 267 10.23 6.66 9.65
C PRO A 267 11.69 6.92 10.06
N ASN A 268 12.51 5.87 10.07
CA ASN A 268 13.96 6.03 10.18
C ASN A 268 14.58 6.38 8.82
N TRP A 269 15.82 6.85 8.84
CA TRP A 269 16.60 7.02 7.61
C TRP A 269 16.84 5.67 6.96
N VAL A 270 16.89 5.67 5.63
CA VAL A 270 17.13 4.50 4.80
C VAL A 270 18.30 4.80 3.87
N ASP A 271 19.30 3.93 3.87
CA ASP A 271 20.45 4.04 2.98
C ASP A 271 20.09 3.40 1.63
N ILE A 272 20.09 4.23 0.57
CA ILE A 272 19.71 3.82 -0.79
C ILE A 272 20.97 3.90 -1.67
N PRO A 273 21.66 2.78 -1.89
CA PRO A 273 22.81 2.74 -2.78
C PRO A 273 22.37 2.67 -4.24
N TYR A 274 23.33 2.80 -5.16
CA TYR A 274 23.07 2.58 -6.58
C TYR A 274 22.79 1.10 -6.88
N THR A 275 21.51 0.73 -6.95
CA THR A 275 21.05 -0.65 -7.24
C THR A 275 20.12 -0.66 -8.46
N PRO A 276 20.66 -0.65 -9.69
CA PRO A 276 19.85 -0.59 -10.91
C PRO A 276 18.88 -1.77 -11.07
N SER A 277 19.18 -2.93 -10.47
CA SER A 277 18.32 -4.12 -10.51
C SER A 277 16.99 -3.96 -9.77
N ASP A 278 16.86 -2.98 -8.87
CA ASP A 278 15.60 -2.73 -8.17
C ASP A 278 14.59 -1.98 -9.05
N TRP A 279 15.07 -1.34 -10.12
CA TRP A 279 14.25 -0.57 -11.06
C TRP A 279 13.75 -1.44 -12.20
N VAL A 280 12.49 -1.84 -12.07
CA VAL A 280 11.78 -2.64 -13.08
C VAL A 280 10.46 -1.97 -13.43
N ASP A 281 9.98 -2.17 -14.65
CA ASP A 281 8.65 -1.71 -15.07
C ASP A 281 7.55 -2.59 -14.45
N SER A 282 6.28 -2.29 -14.76
CA SER A 282 5.12 -3.04 -14.25
C SER A 282 5.04 -4.51 -14.73
N LEU A 283 5.87 -4.90 -15.69
CA LEU A 283 6.02 -6.28 -16.18
C LEU A 283 7.25 -6.97 -15.59
N GLY A 284 8.08 -6.27 -14.81
CA GLY A 284 9.32 -6.80 -14.25
C GLY A 284 10.54 -6.63 -15.16
N THR A 285 10.41 -5.91 -16.27
CA THR A 285 11.52 -5.62 -17.18
C THR A 285 12.45 -4.58 -16.54
N PRO A 286 13.75 -4.84 -16.40
CA PRO A 286 14.68 -3.84 -15.90
C PRO A 286 14.68 -2.56 -16.74
N TYR A 287 14.82 -1.41 -16.07
CA TYR A 287 14.97 -0.13 -16.75
C TYR A 287 16.25 -0.14 -17.61
N GLU A 288 16.21 0.50 -18.78
CA GLU A 288 17.40 0.68 -19.60
C GLU A 288 18.43 1.53 -18.84
N VAL A 289 19.72 1.20 -18.89
CA VAL A 289 20.76 2.01 -18.22
C VAL A 289 21.59 2.76 -19.25
N LYS A 290 21.54 4.09 -19.20
CA LYS A 290 22.39 4.99 -19.97
C LYS A 290 23.41 5.66 -19.06
N THR A 291 24.68 5.36 -19.28
CA THR A 291 25.78 5.94 -18.50
C THR A 291 26.25 7.25 -19.11
N LEU A 292 26.36 8.29 -18.30
CA LEU A 292 26.96 9.58 -18.66
C LEU A 292 28.37 9.67 -18.08
N SER A 293 29.29 10.19 -18.89
CA SER A 293 30.68 10.47 -18.50
C SER A 293 31.30 11.55 -19.41
N GLY A 294 32.38 12.19 -18.94
CA GLY A 294 33.10 13.20 -19.71
C GLY A 294 32.21 14.37 -20.14
N SER A 295 32.27 14.74 -21.42
CA SER A 295 31.51 15.88 -21.95
C SER A 295 29.98 15.70 -21.90
N SER A 296 29.48 14.45 -21.90
CA SER A 296 28.04 14.16 -21.83
C SER A 296 27.39 14.61 -20.52
N CYS A 297 28.19 14.85 -19.47
CA CYS A 297 27.73 15.43 -18.21
C CYS A 297 27.31 16.90 -18.33
N THR A 298 27.77 17.63 -19.36
CA THR A 298 27.60 19.10 -19.50
C THR A 298 26.65 19.53 -20.61
N GLN A 299 26.14 18.58 -21.40
CA GLN A 299 25.28 18.84 -22.57
C GLN A 299 23.99 18.00 -22.51
N TYR A 300 23.55 17.65 -21.30
CA TYR A 300 22.42 16.76 -21.12
C TYR A 300 21.10 17.55 -21.03
N GLY A 301 20.17 17.32 -21.95
CA GLY A 301 18.91 18.06 -22.02
C GLY A 301 18.01 17.61 -23.18
N GLY A 302 16.77 18.11 -23.20
CA GLY A 302 15.81 17.83 -24.26
C GLY A 302 15.02 16.54 -24.05
N SER A 303 14.77 15.78 -25.12
CA SER A 303 13.98 14.54 -25.05
C SER A 303 14.72 13.49 -24.25
N THR A 304 14.10 13.00 -23.17
CA THR A 304 14.71 12.06 -22.23
C THR A 304 13.77 10.90 -21.97
N GLY A 305 14.27 9.68 -22.16
CA GLY A 305 13.55 8.44 -21.93
C GLY A 305 14.32 7.27 -22.54
N GLY A 306 13.73 6.08 -22.50
CA GLY A 306 14.31 4.87 -23.11
C GLY A 306 14.54 4.99 -24.60
N THR A 307 15.41 4.13 -25.14
CA THR A 307 15.67 4.00 -26.59
C THR A 307 14.39 3.66 -27.35
N ILE A 308 13.48 2.92 -26.70
CA ILE A 308 12.11 2.69 -27.18
C ILE A 308 11.18 3.67 -26.46
N PRO A 309 10.39 4.49 -27.17
CA PRO A 309 9.42 5.39 -26.54
C PRO A 309 8.49 4.66 -25.57
N GLY A 310 8.27 5.24 -24.39
CA GLY A 310 7.50 4.63 -23.31
C GLY A 310 8.30 3.70 -22.39
N ASN A 311 9.47 3.20 -22.81
CA ASN A 311 10.28 2.36 -21.92
C ASN A 311 11.04 3.22 -20.90
N PRO A 312 10.98 2.87 -19.61
CA PRO A 312 11.65 3.62 -18.57
C PRO A 312 13.18 3.49 -18.64
N ILE A 313 13.89 4.50 -18.13
CA ILE A 313 15.35 4.58 -18.22
C ILE A 313 15.99 5.06 -16.90
N ILE A 314 17.17 4.51 -16.62
CA ILE A 314 18.13 5.01 -15.65
C ILE A 314 19.21 5.80 -16.39
N ILE A 315 19.38 7.05 -16.00
CA ILE A 315 20.52 7.89 -16.35
C ILE A 315 21.55 7.80 -15.23
N ASN A 316 22.56 6.97 -15.45
CA ASN A 316 23.68 6.83 -14.51
C ASN A 316 24.75 7.90 -14.79
N ALA A 317 24.71 8.98 -14.03
CA ALA A 317 25.65 10.09 -14.06
C ALA A 317 26.61 10.08 -12.86
N LEU A 318 26.83 8.94 -12.21
CA LEU A 318 27.75 8.84 -11.06
C LEU A 318 29.21 9.17 -11.42
N ALA A 319 29.60 9.03 -12.68
CA ALA A 319 30.91 9.44 -13.18
C ALA A 319 31.02 10.97 -13.45
N CYS A 320 29.93 11.72 -13.32
CA CYS A 320 29.92 13.17 -13.46
C CYS A 320 30.27 13.82 -12.13
N THR A 321 31.55 14.13 -11.91
CA THR A 321 32.07 14.64 -10.63
C THR A 321 31.39 15.91 -10.12
N ASN A 322 30.88 16.76 -11.03
CA ASN A 322 30.13 17.98 -10.69
C ASN A 322 28.62 17.79 -10.86
N GLY A 323 28.13 16.55 -10.92
CA GLY A 323 26.76 16.23 -11.28
C GLY A 323 26.45 16.48 -12.76
N ILE A 324 25.17 16.35 -13.10
CA ILE A 324 24.65 16.70 -14.43
C ILE A 324 24.55 18.23 -14.51
N GLN A 325 25.13 18.82 -15.54
CA GLN A 325 25.19 20.24 -15.78
C GLN A 325 24.45 20.59 -17.07
N VAL A 326 23.58 21.60 -17.00
CA VAL A 326 22.99 22.26 -18.18
C VAL A 326 23.55 23.67 -18.26
N THR A 327 23.89 24.14 -19.46
CA THR A 327 24.52 25.45 -19.63
C THR A 327 23.54 26.57 -20.00
N ASN A 328 22.28 26.24 -20.30
CA ASN A 328 21.25 27.19 -20.74
C ASN A 328 19.89 26.82 -20.14
N ASN A 329 18.91 27.73 -20.29
CA ASN A 329 17.50 27.42 -20.03
C ASN A 329 17.12 26.14 -20.77
N THR A 330 16.64 25.14 -20.05
CA THR A 330 16.45 23.79 -20.57
C THR A 330 15.10 23.23 -20.15
N THR A 331 14.44 22.54 -21.08
CA THR A 331 13.28 21.70 -20.77
C THR A 331 13.64 20.25 -21.05
N PHE A 332 13.61 19.43 -20.00
CA PHE A 332 13.61 17.97 -20.11
C PHE A 332 12.21 17.52 -20.51
N LYS A 333 12.10 16.95 -21.72
CA LYS A 333 10.85 16.40 -22.25
C LYS A 333 10.85 14.89 -22.01
N LEU A 334 10.10 14.43 -21.02
CA LEU A 334 10.08 13.02 -20.63
C LEU A 334 9.18 12.22 -21.57
N THR A 335 9.72 11.18 -22.19
CA THR A 335 8.96 10.24 -23.05
C THR A 335 8.61 8.94 -22.33
N SER A 336 9.02 8.82 -21.06
CA SER A 336 8.85 7.69 -20.16
C SER A 336 9.23 8.13 -18.74
N ASP A 337 9.07 7.23 -17.78
CA ASP A 337 9.68 7.33 -16.45
C ASP A 337 11.22 7.41 -16.54
N VAL A 338 11.85 8.28 -15.74
CA VAL A 338 13.30 8.54 -15.77
C VAL A 338 13.91 8.62 -14.37
N VAL A 339 14.98 7.88 -14.14
CA VAL A 339 15.74 7.89 -12.88
C VAL A 339 17.11 8.47 -13.12
N PHE A 340 17.45 9.56 -12.45
CA PHE A 340 18.79 10.14 -12.45
C PHE A 340 19.55 9.69 -11.22
N PHE A 341 20.70 9.04 -11.43
CA PHE A 341 21.69 8.81 -10.39
C PHE A 341 22.89 9.73 -10.62
N ALA A 342 23.20 10.59 -9.66
CA ALA A 342 24.33 11.52 -9.76
C ALA A 342 24.88 11.80 -8.35
N PRO A 343 26.16 12.22 -8.21
CA PRO A 343 26.69 12.59 -6.89
C PRO A 343 26.07 13.90 -6.37
N MET A 344 25.56 14.75 -7.27
CA MET A 344 24.90 16.01 -6.94
C MET A 344 24.06 16.51 -8.11
N PHE A 345 23.20 17.49 -7.83
CA PHE A 345 22.32 18.12 -8.80
C PHE A 345 22.38 19.63 -8.62
N SER A 346 23.36 20.27 -9.27
CA SER A 346 23.63 21.70 -9.07
C SER A 346 22.99 22.54 -10.18
N TRP A 347 21.69 22.81 -10.03
CA TRP A 347 20.91 23.65 -10.94
C TRP A 347 20.81 25.11 -10.47
N GLY A 348 21.53 25.47 -9.40
CA GLY A 348 21.42 26.76 -8.74
C GLY A 348 21.80 27.98 -9.61
N SER A 349 22.57 27.77 -10.68
CA SER A 349 22.95 28.82 -11.64
C SER A 349 22.01 28.94 -12.84
N ILE A 350 20.96 28.11 -12.92
CA ILE A 350 20.06 28.04 -14.07
C ILE A 350 18.81 28.86 -13.78
N ASN A 351 18.46 29.75 -14.72
CA ASN A 351 17.33 30.69 -14.56
C ASN A 351 15.99 30.11 -15.01
N GLN A 352 15.99 28.98 -15.72
CA GLN A 352 14.78 28.26 -16.12
C GLN A 352 15.10 26.79 -16.42
N LEU A 353 14.54 25.89 -15.61
CA LEU A 353 14.69 24.46 -15.78
C LEU A 353 13.34 23.77 -15.62
N ASN A 354 12.84 23.15 -16.68
CA ASN A 354 11.53 22.49 -16.65
C ASN A 354 11.67 21.00 -16.90
N PHE A 355 10.88 20.21 -16.19
CA PHE A 355 10.60 18.81 -16.52
C PHE A 355 9.15 18.76 -16.98
N ALA A 356 8.93 18.38 -18.23
CA ALA A 356 7.63 18.39 -18.90
C ALA A 356 7.39 17.07 -19.64
N SER A 357 6.14 16.63 -19.71
CA SER A 357 5.79 15.43 -20.47
C SER A 357 5.90 15.69 -21.97
N ALA A 358 6.55 14.79 -22.70
CA ALA A 358 6.72 14.90 -24.15
C ALA A 358 5.46 14.48 -24.93
N ASP A 359 4.67 13.58 -24.36
CA ASP A 359 3.49 12.94 -24.97
C ASP A 359 2.16 13.31 -24.26
N GLY A 360 2.23 14.08 -23.18
CA GLY A 360 1.08 14.45 -22.36
C GLY A 360 0.62 13.37 -21.38
N ALA A 361 1.29 12.22 -21.32
CA ALA A 361 1.06 11.19 -20.31
C ALA A 361 1.76 11.55 -18.99
N GLY A 362 1.26 10.99 -17.89
CA GLY A 362 1.91 11.07 -16.59
C GLY A 362 3.20 10.25 -16.60
N HIS A 363 4.29 10.86 -16.13
CA HIS A 363 5.59 10.23 -15.99
C HIS A 363 6.18 10.59 -14.63
N HIS A 364 7.06 9.73 -14.13
CA HIS A 364 7.79 9.97 -12.91
C HIS A 364 9.25 10.31 -13.20
N VAL A 365 9.81 11.23 -12.40
CA VAL A 365 11.23 11.52 -12.41
C VAL A 365 11.83 11.34 -11.03
N TRP A 366 12.91 10.57 -10.93
CA TRP A 366 13.64 10.40 -9.68
C TRP A 366 15.00 11.07 -9.78
N PHE A 367 15.35 11.84 -8.76
CA PHE A 367 16.69 12.36 -8.55
C PHE A 367 17.27 11.66 -7.33
N VAL A 368 18.30 10.85 -7.54
CA VAL A 368 18.87 10.01 -6.50
C VAL A 368 20.36 10.30 -6.41
N THR A 369 20.75 10.93 -5.31
CA THR A 369 22.13 10.89 -4.84
C THR A 369 22.25 9.66 -3.93
N PRO A 370 22.97 8.60 -4.32
CA PRO A 370 23.02 7.38 -3.52
C PRO A 370 23.62 7.61 -2.14
N ASP A 371 23.07 6.97 -1.12
CA ASP A 371 23.74 6.78 0.15
C ASP A 371 24.35 5.38 0.17
N ASN A 372 25.65 5.32 -0.16
CA ASN A 372 26.36 4.04 -0.28
C ASN A 372 26.86 3.52 1.09
N THR A 373 26.64 4.27 2.17
CA THR A 373 27.08 3.89 3.51
C THR A 373 25.91 3.27 4.27
N ALA A 374 25.96 1.97 4.52
CA ALA A 374 24.90 1.25 5.22
C ALA A 374 24.98 1.46 6.75
N ASP A 375 24.70 2.68 7.24
CA ASP A 375 24.76 3.03 8.66
C ASP A 375 23.43 3.55 9.26
N GLY A 376 22.36 3.58 8.48
CA GLY A 376 21.03 4.05 8.86
C GLY A 376 21.00 5.55 9.16
N LYS A 377 21.88 6.33 8.52
CA LYS A 377 21.98 7.78 8.66
C LYS A 377 22.33 8.40 7.30
N PRO A 378 21.92 9.65 7.05
CA PRO A 378 22.30 10.32 5.82
C PRO A 378 23.81 10.56 5.79
N THR A 379 24.52 9.76 5.00
CA THR A 379 25.97 9.89 4.83
C THR A 379 26.28 10.54 3.48
N CYS A 380 26.36 11.87 3.46
CA CYS A 380 26.81 12.63 2.30
C CYS A 380 28.32 12.44 2.12
N ALA A 381 28.71 11.57 1.19
CA ALA A 381 30.10 11.15 1.01
C ALA A 381 30.97 12.22 0.33
N SER A 382 32.29 12.02 0.36
CA SER A 382 33.22 12.92 -0.34
C SER A 382 32.95 12.90 -1.85
N GLY A 383 32.73 14.07 -2.44
CA GLY A 383 32.39 14.23 -3.85
C GLY A 383 30.89 14.26 -4.13
N GLU A 384 30.05 13.96 -3.14
CA GLU A 384 28.62 14.22 -3.20
C GLU A 384 28.31 15.68 -2.79
N GLY A 385 27.13 16.14 -3.20
CA GLY A 385 26.71 17.51 -2.94
C GLY A 385 25.20 17.69 -3.02
N ASP A 386 24.79 18.91 -2.75
CA ASP A 386 23.39 19.25 -2.58
C ASP A 386 22.58 19.12 -3.88
N PHE A 387 21.27 18.93 -3.71
CA PHE A 387 20.31 19.22 -4.76
C PHE A 387 19.96 20.69 -4.70
N ALA A 388 20.58 21.50 -5.57
CA ALA A 388 20.41 22.95 -5.58
C ALA A 388 19.52 23.38 -6.75
N VAL A 389 18.44 24.10 -6.47
CA VAL A 389 17.56 24.71 -7.47
C VAL A 389 17.37 26.20 -7.18
N ASN A 390 17.18 26.96 -8.26
CA ASN A 390 16.97 28.41 -8.20
C ASN A 390 15.75 28.80 -9.08
N ASN A 391 15.65 30.09 -9.38
CA ASN A 391 14.62 30.71 -10.22
C ASN A 391 14.08 29.82 -11.33
N SER A 392 12.76 29.64 -11.32
CA SER A 392 11.98 29.00 -12.39
C SER A 392 12.35 27.53 -12.66
N PHE A 393 12.80 26.80 -11.63
CA PHE A 393 12.76 25.33 -11.66
C PHE A 393 11.31 24.86 -11.55
N GLN A 394 10.88 23.96 -12.44
CA GLN A 394 9.50 23.45 -12.46
C GLN A 394 9.43 21.97 -12.78
N ILE A 395 8.71 21.22 -11.94
CA ILE A 395 8.12 19.93 -12.30
C ILE A 395 6.69 20.19 -12.80
N GLN A 396 6.46 20.05 -14.11
CA GLN A 396 5.19 20.38 -14.72
C GLN A 396 4.26 19.16 -14.74
N ALA A 397 3.02 19.35 -14.30
CA ALA A 397 1.99 18.33 -14.46
C ALA A 397 1.87 17.90 -15.95
N PRO A 398 1.67 16.61 -16.24
CA PRO A 398 1.37 15.52 -15.30
C PRO A 398 2.60 14.77 -14.75
N ILE A 399 3.79 15.38 -14.67
CA ILE A 399 4.97 14.74 -14.08
C ILE A 399 4.95 14.85 -12.55
N ASP A 400 5.36 13.76 -11.90
CA ASP A 400 5.61 13.69 -10.46
C ASP A 400 7.10 13.38 -10.20
N ALA A 401 7.70 14.06 -9.21
CA ALA A 401 9.13 13.96 -8.94
C ALA A 401 9.44 13.42 -7.54
N MET A 402 10.49 12.62 -7.41
CA MET A 402 11.04 12.18 -6.13
C MET A 402 12.49 12.64 -6.03
N LEU A 403 12.84 13.30 -4.93
CA LEU A 403 14.23 13.52 -4.55
C LEU A 403 14.60 12.59 -3.40
N TYR A 404 15.70 11.86 -3.57
CA TYR A 404 16.43 11.22 -2.49
C TYR A 404 17.87 11.73 -2.49
N THR A 405 18.34 12.27 -1.37
CA THR A 405 19.74 12.68 -1.20
C THR A 405 20.16 12.62 0.27
N PRO A 406 21.31 12.02 0.62
CA PRO A 406 21.87 12.11 1.97
C PRO A 406 22.44 13.52 2.26
N CYS A 407 22.62 14.36 1.24
CA CYS A 407 23.04 15.75 1.37
C CYS A 407 21.81 16.68 1.55
N SER A 408 21.97 17.98 1.38
CA SER A 408 20.87 18.94 1.55
C SER A 408 20.06 19.15 0.28
N PHE A 409 18.80 19.53 0.45
CA PHE A 409 18.03 20.22 -0.59
C PHE A 409 18.18 21.73 -0.40
N SER A 410 18.63 22.46 -1.43
CA SER A 410 18.73 23.91 -1.41
C SER A 410 17.85 24.51 -2.51
N GLY A 411 16.60 24.78 -2.17
CA GLY A 411 15.63 25.42 -3.04
C GLY A 411 15.45 26.89 -2.68
N LYS A 412 15.82 27.78 -3.61
CA LYS A 412 15.71 29.23 -3.40
C LYS A 412 15.05 29.91 -4.58
N ASN A 413 14.33 31.00 -4.31
CA ASN A 413 13.82 31.94 -5.30
C ASN A 413 12.88 31.30 -6.35
N GLY A 414 11.61 31.02 -6.01
CA GLY A 414 10.55 30.81 -7.01
C GLY A 414 10.70 29.54 -7.86
N TYR A 415 10.66 28.37 -7.22
CA TYR A 415 10.55 27.08 -7.89
C TYR A 415 9.18 26.41 -7.64
N THR A 416 8.79 25.50 -8.52
CA THR A 416 7.60 24.66 -8.36
C THR A 416 8.00 23.20 -8.31
N TRP A 417 7.72 22.56 -7.18
CA TRP A 417 7.95 21.13 -6.97
C TRP A 417 6.62 20.38 -6.87
N ARG A 418 6.52 19.26 -7.57
CA ARG A 418 5.41 18.33 -7.47
C ARG A 418 5.95 16.93 -7.18
N GLY A 419 5.58 16.34 -6.05
CA GLY A 419 6.01 15.00 -5.64
C GLY A 419 6.56 14.95 -4.22
N GLN A 420 7.69 14.29 -4.01
CA GLN A 420 8.26 13.96 -2.71
C GLN A 420 9.72 14.43 -2.55
N LEU A 421 10.08 14.82 -1.34
CA LEU A 421 11.45 15.20 -0.97
C LEU A 421 11.93 14.37 0.23
N TYR A 422 13.10 13.76 0.09
CA TYR A 422 13.76 12.98 1.14
C TYR A 422 15.23 13.39 1.22
N ALA A 423 15.54 14.28 2.17
CA ALA A 423 16.85 14.94 2.28
C ALA A 423 17.50 14.70 3.64
N GLY A 424 18.81 14.42 3.62
CA GLY A 424 19.60 14.11 4.80
C GLY A 424 20.17 15.34 5.50
N GLY A 425 20.69 16.28 4.72
CA GLY A 425 21.28 17.52 5.19
C GLY A 425 20.26 18.59 5.57
N TYR A 426 20.75 19.65 6.23
CA TYR A 426 19.92 20.79 6.61
C TYR A 426 19.44 21.51 5.34
N SER A 427 18.13 21.55 5.13
CA SER A 427 17.55 21.92 3.83
C SER A 427 16.85 23.28 3.85
N ASP A 428 16.91 23.97 2.71
CA ASP A 428 16.32 25.30 2.50
C ASP A 428 15.16 25.20 1.49
N LEU A 429 13.98 25.70 1.88
CA LEU A 429 12.84 25.91 1.01
C LEU A 429 12.40 27.37 1.16
N GLU A 430 12.95 28.25 0.33
CA GLU A 430 12.85 29.69 0.57
C GLU A 430 12.49 30.52 -0.66
N ASN A 431 11.80 31.64 -0.38
CA ASN A 431 11.53 32.74 -1.31
C ASN A 431 10.58 32.35 -2.46
N ASN A 432 9.29 32.23 -2.15
CA ASN A 432 8.17 31.92 -3.04
C ASN A 432 8.17 30.52 -3.71
N PRO A 433 8.59 29.42 -3.05
CA PRO A 433 8.37 28.10 -3.61
C PRO A 433 6.90 27.69 -3.55
N THR A 434 6.48 26.92 -4.55
CA THR A 434 5.20 26.21 -4.56
C THR A 434 5.49 24.73 -4.53
N TYR A 435 4.95 24.02 -3.54
CA TYR A 435 5.08 22.59 -3.39
C TYR A 435 3.71 21.93 -3.39
N SER A 436 3.56 20.84 -4.14
CA SER A 436 2.39 19.98 -4.12
C SER A 436 2.83 18.53 -3.95
N PHE A 437 2.27 17.85 -2.96
CA PHE A 437 2.56 16.45 -2.74
C PHE A 437 1.91 15.55 -3.78
N THR A 438 2.69 14.58 -4.25
CA THR A 438 2.20 13.34 -4.84
C THR A 438 3.09 12.19 -4.37
N SER A 439 2.48 11.06 -4.04
CA SER A 439 3.23 9.89 -3.58
C SER A 439 3.87 9.19 -4.78
N VAL A 440 5.20 9.10 -4.79
CA VAL A 440 6.01 8.49 -5.87
C VAL A 440 6.73 7.24 -5.35
N GLY A 441 7.39 7.34 -4.19
CA GLY A 441 8.23 6.29 -3.63
C GLY A 441 9.56 6.13 -4.36
N ILE A 442 10.30 5.06 -4.02
CA ILE A 442 11.59 4.72 -4.64
C ILE A 442 11.75 3.20 -4.73
N ALA A 443 12.38 2.73 -5.80
CA ALA A 443 12.52 1.31 -6.08
C ALA A 443 13.24 0.56 -4.95
N GLY A 444 12.69 -0.58 -4.51
CA GLY A 444 13.32 -1.45 -3.51
C GLY A 444 13.20 -0.99 -2.05
N TYR A 445 12.48 0.09 -1.75
CA TYR A 445 12.38 0.62 -0.38
C TYR A 445 10.97 1.06 0.00
N ASP A 446 10.62 0.88 1.27
CA ASP A 446 9.43 1.43 1.90
C ASP A 446 9.85 2.60 2.79
N LEU A 447 9.58 3.81 2.32
CA LEU A 447 9.93 5.05 3.02
C LEU A 447 8.99 5.37 4.18
N THR A 448 7.82 4.73 4.25
CA THR A 448 6.89 4.88 5.39
C THR A 448 7.41 4.06 6.58
N ALA A 449 7.88 2.85 6.33
CA ALA A 449 8.45 2.01 7.37
C ALA A 449 9.94 2.30 7.63
N GLY A 450 10.62 2.98 6.70
CA GLY A 450 12.05 3.27 6.80
C GLY A 450 12.90 2.00 6.67
N GLN A 451 12.61 1.16 5.67
CA GLN A 451 13.30 -0.12 5.47
C GLN A 451 13.38 -0.55 4.00
N LYS A 452 14.28 -1.49 3.70
CA LYS A 452 14.34 -2.15 2.40
C LYS A 452 13.11 -3.01 2.18
N SER A 453 12.48 -2.88 1.02
CA SER A 453 11.35 -3.70 0.59
C SER A 453 11.85 -4.80 -0.36
N THR A 454 11.11 -5.90 -0.44
CA THR A 454 11.42 -6.97 -1.40
C THR A 454 11.02 -6.53 -2.80
N THR A 455 11.98 -6.42 -3.71
CA THR A 455 11.72 -6.13 -5.13
C THR A 455 10.88 -7.25 -5.75
N ILE A 456 9.77 -6.87 -6.36
CA ILE A 456 8.83 -7.79 -7.02
C ILE A 456 9.18 -7.80 -8.50
N LEU A 457 9.61 -8.95 -9.01
CA LEU A 457 10.06 -9.09 -10.39
C LEU A 457 8.98 -9.59 -11.34
N THR A 458 7.88 -10.12 -10.81
CA THR A 458 6.74 -10.58 -11.62
C THR A 458 5.44 -10.26 -10.91
N PRO A 459 4.38 -9.85 -11.63
CA PRO A 459 3.08 -9.65 -11.01
C PRO A 459 2.60 -10.94 -10.35
N GLN A 460 2.22 -10.85 -9.09
CA GLN A 460 1.89 -12.01 -8.28
C GLN A 460 0.85 -11.69 -7.21
N ILE A 461 0.17 -12.74 -6.75
CA ILE A 461 -0.76 -12.63 -5.64
C ILE A 461 -0.02 -12.44 -4.30
N GLY A 462 -0.50 -11.51 -3.49
CA GLY A 462 0.07 -11.13 -2.20
C GLY A 462 -0.63 -11.79 -1.01
N THR A 463 -0.71 -11.03 0.09
CA THR A 463 -1.31 -11.46 1.35
C THR A 463 -2.82 -11.63 1.24
N VAL A 464 -3.37 -12.57 2.03
CA VAL A 464 -4.82 -12.74 2.18
C VAL A 464 -5.38 -11.56 2.97
N ILE A 465 -6.39 -10.90 2.43
CA ILE A 465 -7.15 -9.86 3.12
C ILE A 465 -8.35 -10.48 3.84
N SER A 466 -9.06 -11.38 3.15
CA SER A 466 -10.26 -12.02 3.65
C SER A 466 -10.39 -13.42 3.05
N ASN A 467 -10.86 -14.37 3.84
CA ASN A 467 -11.27 -15.69 3.38
C ASN A 467 -12.54 -16.10 4.13
N ARG A 468 -13.63 -16.34 3.40
CA ARG A 468 -14.94 -16.63 4.00
C ARG A 468 -15.80 -17.53 3.11
N ASN A 469 -16.69 -18.27 3.77
CA ASN A 469 -17.79 -18.93 3.09
C ASN A 469 -18.83 -17.89 2.68
N VAL A 470 -19.36 -18.02 1.47
CA VAL A 470 -20.43 -17.17 0.96
C VAL A 470 -21.67 -18.03 0.70
N ALA A 471 -22.85 -17.42 0.83
CA ALA A 471 -24.11 -18.13 0.60
C ALA A 471 -24.12 -18.71 -0.82
N GLY A 472 -24.40 -20.03 -0.89
CA GLY A 472 -24.49 -20.82 -2.11
C GLY A 472 -25.72 -20.49 -2.92
#